data_AF-A0A538EZJ2-F1
#
_entry.id   AF-A0A538EZJ2-F1
#
_cell.length_a   1.000
_cell.length_b   1.000
_cell.length_c   1.000
_cell.angle_alpha   90.00
_cell.angle_beta   90.00
_cell.angle_gamma   90.00
#
_symmetry.space_group_name_H-M   'P 1'
#
loop_
_entity.id
_entity.type
_entity.pdbx_description
1 polymer ?
#
loop_
_entity_poly.entity_id
_entity_poly.type
_entity_poly.pdbx_seq_one_letter_code
_entity_poly.pdbx_strand_id
1 'polypeptide(L)'
;MSARHPLEGFGAQFNTNLFITRGGTAGEPRPLTAQQLRDLQETIDRLQPGFSRVLVRRGLRADTAAGRAAPEFVALVKTIELAQNAGAEVNLTFWGQGPYAIQRRLQALRWPNRSFRDWPDPTRRKWPPELTDPRGITQPRVLMERFAGVLHEIRRRGLDCVTSVTIQNEVNGAGVDIAKQRDQYLSMRLYELLYRFLDAALKHFDDPLSPGQTMRDALRFIAGDLVERGNSAQDTWLRYLHRNMEVPRPQFPSVLDGYSIHVYWEPGGGAQGFPAKPERRLSNLQRTARTLGLAAPLYVAEYGVRRVGARPEPGRLGAVRIEEAPLAAFQHGWFNAIATQRGCAGLSKWVLYRTDRSAGFGEWGMIGPPGAQFPRFPTYRVTRLFTHVVPRGWLADGLSRVASNAIASRFVAPDRSDESVIALNNAARARQVKLEGLRENQDYFVVAWNRDGHGSLASLPPLKSDATGAATVSVPAHGVIALSTRNPAL
;
A
#
# COMPACT_ATOMS: atom_id res chain seq x y z
N MET A 1 20.98 -11.80 7.68
CA MET A 1 19.82 -11.67 6.78
C MET A 1 18.99 -10.48 7.28
N SER A 2 18.42 -9.64 6.41
CA SER A 2 17.45 -8.61 6.85
C SER A 2 16.35 -9.29 7.66
N ALA A 3 15.93 -8.72 8.79
CA ALA A 3 14.80 -9.25 9.55
C ALA A 3 13.59 -9.37 8.61
N ARG A 4 12.97 -10.55 8.55
CA ARG A 4 11.72 -10.73 7.79
C ARG A 4 10.60 -10.27 8.72
N HIS A 5 9.89 -9.22 8.31
CA HIS A 5 8.74 -8.73 9.06
C HIS A 5 7.52 -9.63 8.81
N PRO A 6 6.70 -9.89 9.84
CA PRO A 6 5.36 -10.43 9.67
C PRO A 6 4.57 -9.66 8.61
N LEU A 7 3.78 -10.38 7.82
CA LEU A 7 2.96 -9.78 6.79
C LEU A 7 1.75 -9.08 7.41
N GLU A 8 1.56 -7.80 7.10
CA GLU A 8 0.33 -7.05 7.37
C GLU A 8 -0.75 -7.32 6.30
N GLY A 9 -0.39 -8.09 5.27
CA GLY A 9 -1.32 -8.69 4.33
C GLY A 9 -1.45 -7.93 3.02
N PHE A 10 -2.49 -8.31 2.27
CA PHE A 10 -2.78 -7.83 0.92
C PHE A 10 -4.07 -7.03 0.95
N GLY A 11 -4.01 -5.75 0.58
CA GLY A 11 -5.17 -4.88 0.55
C GLY A 11 -5.20 -4.02 -0.71
N ALA A 12 -6.00 -2.96 -0.64
CA ALA A 12 -6.12 -1.96 -1.68
C ALA A 12 -6.54 -0.61 -1.10
N GLN A 13 -6.45 0.46 -1.89
CA GLN A 13 -6.95 1.76 -1.47
C GLN A 13 -8.47 1.81 -1.48
N PHE A 14 -9.06 2.24 -0.38
CA PHE A 14 -10.47 2.58 -0.30
C PHE A 14 -10.67 4.02 -0.79
N ASN A 15 -11.66 4.22 -1.66
CA ASN A 15 -11.86 5.49 -2.36
C ASN A 15 -13.00 6.32 -1.76
N THR A 16 -12.64 7.42 -1.09
CA THR A 16 -13.60 8.37 -0.50
C THR A 16 -14.62 8.94 -1.49
N ASN A 17 -14.33 8.97 -2.80
CA ASN A 17 -15.22 9.55 -3.80
C ASN A 17 -16.58 8.85 -3.86
N LEU A 18 -16.65 7.57 -3.47
CA LEU A 18 -17.88 6.78 -3.44
C LEU A 18 -18.98 7.45 -2.59
N PHE A 19 -18.62 8.17 -1.54
CA PHE A 19 -19.57 8.80 -0.64
C PHE A 19 -19.86 10.27 -0.96
N ILE A 20 -19.38 10.76 -2.11
CA ILE A 20 -19.51 12.16 -2.51
C ILE A 20 -20.34 12.24 -3.79
N THR A 21 -21.37 13.10 -3.77
CA THR A 21 -22.37 13.19 -4.86
C THR A 21 -22.31 14.49 -5.66
N ARG A 22 -21.58 15.49 -5.16
CA ARG A 22 -21.46 16.82 -5.78
C ARG A 22 -20.01 17.32 -5.80
N GLY A 23 -19.73 18.27 -6.70
CA GLY A 23 -18.41 18.87 -6.88
C GLY A 23 -17.46 18.02 -7.73
N GLY A 24 -16.25 18.54 -7.98
CA GLY A 24 -15.26 17.96 -8.91
C GLY A 24 -14.64 16.63 -8.49
N THR A 25 -15.20 16.00 -7.47
CA THR A 25 -14.65 14.80 -6.84
C THR A 25 -15.74 13.79 -6.46
N ALA A 26 -16.96 14.04 -6.93
CA ALA A 26 -18.09 13.14 -6.75
C ALA A 26 -17.86 11.85 -7.52
N GLY A 27 -17.86 10.72 -6.80
CA GLY A 27 -17.85 9.41 -7.40
C GLY A 27 -19.25 8.98 -7.83
N GLU A 28 -20.30 9.46 -7.17
CA GLU A 28 -21.64 8.95 -7.37
C GLU A 28 -22.63 10.02 -7.81
N PRO A 29 -23.64 9.68 -8.63
CA PRO A 29 -24.69 10.63 -8.99
C PRO A 29 -25.68 10.89 -7.84
N ARG A 30 -25.81 9.94 -6.92
CA ARG A 30 -26.72 9.98 -5.77
C ARG A 30 -26.11 9.19 -4.60
N PRO A 31 -26.57 9.41 -3.35
CA PRO A 31 -26.11 8.60 -2.23
C PRO A 31 -26.40 7.11 -2.48
N LEU A 32 -25.51 6.23 -2.04
CA LEU A 32 -25.74 4.77 -2.08
C LEU A 32 -26.98 4.43 -1.26
N THR A 33 -27.77 3.47 -1.75
CA THR A 33 -28.87 2.89 -0.98
C THR A 33 -28.34 2.00 0.15
N ALA A 34 -29.18 1.71 1.15
CA ALA A 34 -28.81 0.78 2.22
C ALA A 34 -28.46 -0.62 1.68
N GLN A 35 -29.12 -1.07 0.60
CA GLN A 35 -28.80 -2.34 -0.05
C GLN A 35 -27.42 -2.28 -0.71
N GLN A 36 -27.12 -1.23 -1.48
CA GLN A 36 -25.80 -1.07 -2.11
C GLN A 36 -24.67 -1.03 -1.08
N LEU A 37 -24.89 -0.39 0.07
CA LEU A 37 -23.90 -0.39 1.16
C LEU A 37 -23.68 -1.78 1.75
N ARG A 38 -24.76 -2.56 1.94
CA ARG A 38 -24.65 -3.96 2.40
C ARG A 38 -23.91 -4.84 1.38
N ASP A 39 -24.28 -4.74 0.10
CA ASP A 39 -23.66 -5.53 -0.96
C ASP A 39 -22.16 -5.23 -1.08
N LEU A 40 -21.79 -3.94 -0.96
CA LEU A 40 -20.39 -3.53 -0.93
C LEU A 40 -19.68 -4.06 0.32
N GLN A 41 -20.26 -3.89 1.51
CA GLN A 41 -19.65 -4.37 2.76
C GLN A 41 -19.43 -5.88 2.69
N GLU A 42 -20.43 -6.66 2.29
CA GLU A 42 -20.31 -8.12 2.14
C GLU A 42 -19.21 -8.50 1.13
N THR A 43 -19.10 -7.75 0.03
CA THR A 43 -18.02 -7.96 -0.94
C THR A 43 -16.65 -7.69 -0.34
N ILE A 44 -16.50 -6.67 0.52
CA ILE A 44 -15.22 -6.35 1.17
C ILE A 44 -14.93 -7.34 2.31
N ASP A 45 -15.93 -7.76 3.08
CA ASP A 45 -15.78 -8.74 4.16
C ASP A 45 -15.29 -10.09 3.62
N ARG A 46 -15.85 -10.52 2.48
CA ARG A 46 -15.41 -11.75 1.78
C ARG A 46 -14.01 -11.63 1.18
N LEU A 47 -13.47 -10.41 1.04
CA LEU A 47 -12.09 -10.19 0.59
C LEU A 47 -11.09 -10.29 1.74
N GLN A 48 -11.47 -9.86 2.95
CA GLN A 48 -10.60 -9.75 4.12
C GLN A 48 -9.29 -8.98 3.82
N PRO A 49 -9.38 -7.72 3.38
CA PRO A 49 -8.20 -6.93 3.02
C PRO A 49 -7.26 -6.79 4.22
N GLY A 50 -5.95 -6.88 3.98
CA GLY A 50 -4.90 -6.59 4.96
C GLY A 50 -4.46 -5.14 4.91
N PHE A 51 -3.16 -4.90 4.68
CA PHE A 51 -2.59 -3.55 4.52
C PHE A 51 -3.27 -2.78 3.36
N SER A 52 -4.06 -1.79 3.76
CA SER A 52 -4.93 -0.99 2.92
C SER A 52 -4.66 0.49 3.13
N ARG A 53 -5.19 1.32 2.23
CA ARG A 53 -4.87 2.75 2.22
C ARG A 53 -6.12 3.60 2.06
N VAL A 54 -6.14 4.78 2.66
CA VAL A 54 -7.15 5.81 2.43
C VAL A 54 -6.46 7.14 2.20
N LEU A 55 -6.87 7.86 1.16
CA LEU A 55 -6.32 9.20 0.88
C LEU A 55 -7.13 10.27 1.59
N VAL A 56 -6.43 11.12 2.35
CA VAL A 56 -6.98 12.30 3.01
C VAL A 56 -6.94 13.48 2.07
N ARG A 57 -8.10 14.12 1.89
CA ARG A 57 -8.28 15.24 0.98
C ARG A 57 -7.88 16.59 1.58
N ARG A 58 -7.67 17.57 0.69
CA ARG A 58 -7.33 18.95 1.04
C ARG A 58 -8.29 19.59 2.01
N GLY A 59 -7.72 20.27 3.02
CA GLY A 59 -8.46 21.22 3.85
C GLY A 59 -9.47 20.63 4.83
N LEU A 60 -9.42 19.32 5.12
CA LEU A 60 -10.27 18.73 6.16
C LEU A 60 -10.03 19.40 7.53
N ARG A 61 -11.11 19.64 8.25
CA ARG A 61 -11.14 20.33 9.54
C ARG A 61 -11.92 19.51 10.56
N ALA A 62 -11.23 18.70 11.35
CA ALA A 62 -11.86 17.97 12.45
C ALA A 62 -12.04 18.83 13.72
N ASP A 63 -11.36 19.98 13.78
CA ASP A 63 -11.34 20.92 14.90
C ASP A 63 -12.63 21.73 15.08
N THR A 64 -13.50 21.74 14.06
CA THR A 64 -14.77 22.50 14.08
C THR A 64 -15.95 21.59 13.79
N ALA A 65 -17.13 21.90 14.36
CA ALA A 65 -18.35 21.14 14.07
C ALA A 65 -18.72 21.18 12.58
N ALA A 66 -18.61 22.35 11.94
CA ALA A 66 -18.85 22.51 10.50
C ALA A 66 -17.89 21.67 9.65
N GLY A 67 -16.61 21.62 10.02
CA GLY A 67 -15.63 20.80 9.30
C GLY A 67 -15.86 19.29 9.47
N ARG A 68 -16.31 18.84 10.65
CA ARG A 68 -16.73 17.44 10.87
C ARG A 68 -18.01 17.08 10.10
N ALA A 69 -18.88 18.04 9.86
CA ALA A 69 -20.10 17.87 9.06
C ALA A 69 -19.86 18.01 7.55
N ALA A 70 -18.67 18.44 7.12
CA ALA A 70 -18.36 18.62 5.71
C ALA A 70 -18.44 17.28 4.94
N PRO A 71 -18.98 17.26 3.71
CA PRO A 71 -19.16 16.03 2.92
C PRO A 71 -17.87 15.19 2.80
N GLU A 72 -16.72 15.82 2.64
CA GLU A 72 -15.43 15.14 2.51
C GLU A 72 -14.97 14.47 3.81
N PHE A 73 -15.28 15.06 4.98
CA PHE A 73 -14.96 14.44 6.26
C PHE A 73 -15.90 13.26 6.54
N VAL A 74 -17.20 13.42 6.27
CA VAL A 74 -18.18 12.33 6.38
C VAL A 74 -17.83 11.19 5.44
N ALA A 75 -17.42 11.47 4.20
CA ALA A 75 -16.98 10.48 3.24
C ALA A 75 -15.72 9.74 3.72
N LEU A 76 -14.76 10.46 4.31
CA LEU A 76 -13.57 9.86 4.91
C LEU A 76 -13.94 8.88 6.03
N VAL A 77 -14.79 9.30 6.99
CA VAL A 77 -15.21 8.46 8.11
C VAL A 77 -15.93 7.21 7.61
N LYS A 78 -16.92 7.34 6.71
CA LYS A 78 -17.64 6.19 6.13
C LYS A 78 -16.73 5.21 5.40
N THR A 79 -15.69 5.73 4.75
CA THR A 79 -14.69 4.90 4.07
C THR A 79 -13.86 4.09 5.07
N ILE A 80 -13.50 4.68 6.21
CA ILE A 80 -12.75 4.02 7.28
C ILE A 80 -13.66 3.01 8.00
N GLU A 81 -14.94 3.30 8.21
CA GLU A 81 -15.92 2.37 8.77
C GLU A 81 -16.02 1.08 7.92
N LEU A 82 -16.09 1.20 6.59
CA LEU A 82 -16.06 0.03 5.70
C LEU A 82 -14.79 -0.82 5.90
N ALA A 83 -13.65 -0.17 6.08
CA ALA A 83 -12.36 -0.82 6.26
C ALA A 83 -12.25 -1.49 7.65
N GLN A 84 -12.70 -0.82 8.70
CA GLN A 84 -12.79 -1.32 10.09
C GLN A 84 -13.63 -2.61 10.14
N ASN A 85 -14.83 -2.57 9.57
CA ASN A 85 -15.75 -3.71 9.57
C ASN A 85 -15.16 -4.94 8.86
N ALA A 86 -14.36 -4.73 7.82
CA ALA A 86 -13.70 -5.79 7.08
C ALA A 86 -12.37 -6.27 7.71
N GLY A 87 -11.96 -5.70 8.84
CA GLY A 87 -10.72 -6.04 9.54
C GLY A 87 -9.45 -5.57 8.83
N ALA A 88 -9.53 -4.51 8.01
CA ALA A 88 -8.37 -3.96 7.31
C ALA A 88 -7.38 -3.27 8.25
N GLU A 89 -6.10 -3.26 7.91
CA GLU A 89 -5.14 -2.31 8.50
C GLU A 89 -4.97 -1.12 7.56
N VAL A 90 -5.33 0.07 8.01
CA VAL A 90 -5.39 1.26 7.17
C VAL A 90 -4.18 2.16 7.42
N ASN A 91 -3.44 2.42 6.34
CA ASN A 91 -2.58 3.58 6.21
C ASN A 91 -3.39 4.79 5.75
N LEU A 92 -3.39 5.85 6.54
CA LEU A 92 -4.04 7.10 6.20
C LEU A 92 -3.02 8.06 5.56
N THR A 93 -3.14 8.30 4.26
CA THR A 93 -2.17 9.13 3.52
C THR A 93 -2.67 10.55 3.31
N PHE A 94 -1.91 11.52 3.84
CA PHE A 94 -2.11 12.96 3.61
C PHE A 94 -1.73 13.35 2.18
N TRP A 95 -2.62 13.04 1.24
CA TRP A 95 -2.37 13.17 -0.18
C TRP A 95 -2.70 14.56 -0.71
N GLY A 96 -1.80 15.05 -1.56
CA GLY A 96 -2.07 16.17 -2.43
C GLY A 96 -2.41 17.41 -1.62
N GLN A 97 -1.64 17.77 -0.59
CA GLN A 97 -1.86 19.00 0.22
C GLN A 97 -0.84 20.10 -0.10
N GLY A 98 -0.10 19.91 -1.19
CA GLY A 98 0.83 20.90 -1.72
C GLY A 98 0.12 22.06 -2.45
N PRO A 99 0.59 23.31 -2.30
CA PRO A 99 1.84 23.63 -1.63
C PRO A 99 1.62 23.79 -0.10
N TYR A 100 2.54 23.22 0.69
CA TYR A 100 2.51 23.26 2.16
C TYR A 100 2.68 24.68 2.73
N ALA A 101 3.05 25.63 1.87
CA ALA A 101 2.96 27.05 2.10
C ALA A 101 2.77 27.80 0.77
N ILE A 102 2.51 29.11 0.81
CA ILE A 102 2.48 29.95 -0.39
C ILE A 102 3.79 29.76 -1.20
N GLN A 103 3.65 29.42 -2.49
CA GLN A 103 4.77 29.07 -3.36
C GLN A 103 5.88 30.13 -3.37
N ARG A 104 5.52 31.43 -3.51
CA ARG A 104 6.49 32.53 -3.50
C ARG A 104 7.31 32.58 -2.21
N ARG A 105 6.71 32.27 -1.06
CA ARG A 105 7.42 32.22 0.23
C ARG A 105 8.38 31.04 0.29
N LEU A 106 7.98 29.87 -0.20
CA LEU A 106 8.85 28.69 -0.28
C LEU A 106 10.05 28.92 -1.21
N GLN A 107 9.81 29.57 -2.36
CA GLN A 107 10.86 29.96 -3.30
C GLN A 107 11.87 30.93 -2.69
N ALA A 108 11.43 31.80 -1.79
CA ALA A 108 12.28 32.81 -1.13
C ALA A 108 13.08 32.27 0.07
N LEU A 109 12.82 31.03 0.53
CA LEU A 109 13.50 30.46 1.69
C LEU A 109 15.01 30.34 1.48
N ARG A 110 15.79 30.86 2.43
CA ARG A 110 17.24 30.71 2.48
C ARG A 110 17.60 29.49 3.31
N TRP A 111 17.92 28.39 2.65
CA TRP A 111 18.25 27.14 3.32
C TRP A 111 19.66 27.16 3.91
N PRO A 112 19.81 27.07 5.24
CA PRO A 112 21.13 26.96 5.84
C PRO A 112 21.79 25.64 5.44
N ASN A 113 23.11 25.68 5.22
CA ASN A 113 23.92 24.50 4.94
C ASN A 113 23.36 23.65 3.79
N ARG A 114 22.97 24.29 2.68
CA ARG A 114 22.25 23.66 1.56
C ARG A 114 22.97 22.45 0.96
N SER A 115 24.29 22.35 1.05
CA SER A 115 25.07 21.19 0.57
C SER A 115 25.21 20.07 1.60
N PHE A 116 24.89 20.31 2.87
CA PHE A 116 25.09 19.35 3.95
C PHE A 116 23.95 18.33 4.01
N ARG A 117 24.29 17.05 4.18
CA ARG A 117 23.36 15.92 3.98
C ARG A 117 23.13 15.08 5.22
N ASP A 118 24.09 15.02 6.13
CA ASP A 118 24.03 14.16 7.31
C ASP A 118 23.69 14.99 8.55
N TRP A 119 22.57 14.70 9.22
CA TRP A 119 22.06 15.49 10.36
C TRP A 119 21.70 14.59 11.55
N PRO A 120 21.74 15.09 12.81
CA PRO A 120 22.01 16.47 13.21
C PRO A 120 23.51 16.79 13.26
N ASP A 121 23.82 18.08 13.21
CA ASP A 121 25.12 18.66 13.54
C ASP A 121 24.82 19.76 14.57
N PRO A 122 25.40 19.70 15.78
CA PRO A 122 25.06 20.62 16.87
C PRO A 122 25.46 22.07 16.59
N THR A 123 26.38 22.30 15.64
CA THR A 123 26.91 23.62 15.29
C THR A 123 26.17 24.26 14.11
N ARG A 124 25.26 23.51 13.48
CA ARG A 124 24.63 23.91 12.22
C ARG A 124 23.11 23.87 12.33
N ARG A 125 22.46 24.78 11.61
CA ARG A 125 21.01 24.78 11.49
C ARG A 125 20.55 23.95 10.30
N LYS A 126 19.57 23.07 10.50
CA LYS A 126 18.99 22.24 9.43
C LYS A 126 17.88 22.95 8.65
N TRP A 127 16.95 23.63 9.31
CA TRP A 127 15.84 24.28 8.61
C TRP A 127 15.93 25.81 8.70
N PRO A 128 15.45 26.54 7.68
CA PRO A 128 15.32 27.99 7.77
C PRO A 128 14.50 28.41 9.02
N PRO A 129 14.87 29.50 9.72
CA PRO A 129 14.05 30.08 10.78
C PRO A 129 12.62 30.34 10.38
N GLU A 130 12.42 30.75 9.15
CA GLU A 130 11.10 31.02 8.62
C GLU A 130 10.22 29.77 8.62
N LEU A 131 10.76 28.54 8.65
CA LEU A 131 9.95 27.33 8.76
C LEU A 131 9.74 26.85 10.20
N THR A 132 10.61 27.25 11.14
CA THR A 132 10.61 26.71 12.52
C THR A 132 10.15 27.71 13.56
N ASP A 133 10.30 29.00 13.30
CA ASP A 133 10.03 30.06 14.27
C ASP A 133 8.52 30.39 14.28
N PRO A 134 7.92 30.67 15.45
CA PRO A 134 6.47 30.92 15.55
C PRO A 134 5.95 32.09 14.69
N ARG A 135 6.82 33.07 14.38
CA ARG A 135 6.49 34.25 13.57
C ARG A 135 6.75 34.05 12.06
N GLY A 136 7.17 32.85 11.65
CA GLY A 136 7.57 32.54 10.27
C GLY A 136 6.42 32.14 9.33
N ILE A 137 6.75 31.29 8.36
CA ILE A 137 5.83 30.49 7.54
C ILE A 137 5.30 29.34 8.40
N THR A 138 4.19 29.55 9.11
CA THR A 138 3.60 28.55 10.02
C THR A 138 2.74 27.51 9.33
N GLN A 139 2.37 27.73 8.06
CA GLN A 139 1.42 26.87 7.33
C GLN A 139 1.80 25.37 7.32
N PRO A 140 3.07 24.96 7.12
CA PRO A 140 3.44 23.54 7.20
C PRO A 140 3.10 22.91 8.55
N ARG A 141 3.38 23.62 9.65
CA ARG A 141 3.06 23.17 11.02
C ARG A 141 1.55 23.05 11.22
N VAL A 142 0.81 24.11 10.87
CA VAL A 142 -0.66 24.17 11.01
C VAL A 142 -1.35 23.05 10.22
N LEU A 143 -0.83 22.70 9.03
CA LEU A 143 -1.37 21.58 8.26
C LEU A 143 -1.17 20.23 8.96
N MET A 144 -0.03 20.02 9.61
CA MET A 144 0.25 18.80 10.36
C MET A 144 -0.54 18.72 11.66
N GLU A 145 -0.71 19.83 12.38
CA GLU A 145 -1.59 19.93 13.55
C GLU A 145 -3.05 19.62 13.19
N ARG A 146 -3.54 20.17 12.06
CA ARG A 146 -4.88 19.83 11.55
C ARG A 146 -5.01 18.36 11.17
N PHE A 147 -3.97 17.79 10.57
CA PHE A 147 -3.97 16.36 10.24
C PHE A 147 -3.96 15.49 11.50
N ALA A 148 -3.20 15.86 12.54
CA ALA A 148 -3.28 15.24 13.86
C ALA A 148 -4.70 15.31 14.44
N GLY A 149 -5.38 16.45 14.32
CA GLY A 149 -6.77 16.59 14.74
C GLY A 149 -7.74 15.67 13.97
N VAL A 150 -7.51 15.43 12.67
CA VAL A 150 -8.28 14.45 11.88
C VAL A 150 -8.05 13.03 12.42
N LEU A 151 -6.81 12.64 12.68
CA LEU A 151 -6.46 11.34 13.24
C LEU A 151 -7.07 11.12 14.62
N HIS A 152 -7.00 12.12 15.48
CA HIS A 152 -7.60 12.08 16.82
C HIS A 152 -9.13 11.93 16.76
N GLU A 153 -9.81 12.66 15.88
CA GLU A 153 -11.27 12.52 15.69
C GLU A 153 -11.66 11.15 15.13
N ILE A 154 -10.84 10.54 14.27
CA ILE A 154 -11.04 9.16 13.81
C ILE A 154 -10.97 8.20 15.00
N ARG A 155 -9.93 8.29 15.83
CA ARG A 155 -9.80 7.41 17.03
C ARG A 155 -10.90 7.67 18.06
N ARG A 156 -11.33 8.92 18.26
CA ARG A 156 -12.47 9.26 19.15
C ARG A 156 -13.78 8.58 18.73
N ARG A 157 -13.89 8.18 17.46
CA ARG A 157 -15.03 7.41 16.92
C ARG A 157 -14.88 5.90 17.07
N GLY A 158 -13.82 5.40 17.71
CA GLY A 158 -13.55 3.97 17.85
C GLY A 158 -13.00 3.33 16.58
N LEU A 159 -12.41 4.12 15.67
CA LEU A 159 -11.85 3.61 14.42
C LEU A 159 -10.34 3.39 14.57
N ASP A 160 -9.96 2.24 15.13
CA ASP A 160 -8.58 1.83 15.40
C ASP A 160 -7.91 1.04 14.26
N CYS A 161 -8.65 0.66 13.22
CA CYS A 161 -8.04 0.12 11.99
C CYS A 161 -7.02 1.06 11.34
N VAL A 162 -7.06 2.36 11.62
CA VAL A 162 -6.02 3.30 11.19
C VAL A 162 -4.79 3.11 12.08
N THR A 163 -3.85 2.29 11.60
CA THR A 163 -2.63 1.90 12.33
C THR A 163 -1.39 2.65 11.87
N SER A 164 -1.46 3.32 10.72
CA SER A 164 -0.31 4.03 10.15
C SER A 164 -0.71 5.26 9.34
N VAL A 165 0.25 6.16 9.16
CA VAL A 165 0.08 7.40 8.40
C VAL A 165 1.25 7.63 7.46
N THR A 166 0.94 8.24 6.32
CA THR A 166 1.92 8.69 5.33
C THR A 166 1.66 10.14 4.96
N ILE A 167 2.70 10.95 4.86
CA ILE A 167 2.62 12.30 4.31
C ILE A 167 3.03 12.24 2.83
N GLN A 168 2.24 12.86 1.94
CA GLN A 168 2.50 13.01 0.50
C GLN A 168 2.62 11.69 -0.29
N ASN A 169 1.82 11.55 -1.34
CA ASN A 169 1.99 10.51 -2.35
C ASN A 169 3.07 10.90 -3.35
N GLU A 170 3.87 9.94 -3.80
CA GLU A 170 4.85 10.13 -4.89
C GLU A 170 5.68 11.39 -4.68
N VAL A 171 6.24 11.56 -3.48
CA VAL A 171 7.01 12.77 -3.14
C VAL A 171 8.23 12.98 -4.06
N ASN A 172 8.72 11.90 -4.67
CA ASN A 172 9.78 11.93 -5.67
C ASN A 172 9.28 11.88 -7.13
N GLY A 173 7.97 12.02 -7.35
CA GLY A 173 7.32 11.95 -8.65
C GLY A 173 7.71 13.09 -9.60
N ALA A 174 7.48 12.87 -10.90
CA ALA A 174 7.70 13.90 -11.91
C ALA A 174 6.74 15.08 -11.65
N GLY A 175 7.28 16.30 -11.60
CA GLY A 175 6.49 17.52 -11.32
C GLY A 175 6.20 17.79 -9.84
N VAL A 176 6.59 16.88 -8.93
CA VAL A 176 6.52 17.15 -7.49
C VAL A 176 7.77 17.91 -7.07
N ASP A 177 7.58 19.04 -6.40
CA ASP A 177 8.64 19.80 -5.74
C ASP A 177 7.96 20.52 -4.58
N ILE A 178 8.07 19.94 -3.39
CA ILE A 178 7.36 20.44 -2.21
C ILE A 178 8.07 21.66 -1.62
N ALA A 179 9.39 21.78 -1.83
CA ALA A 179 10.17 22.95 -1.44
C ALA A 179 10.08 24.12 -2.43
N LYS A 180 9.59 23.87 -3.65
CA LYS A 180 9.44 24.87 -4.73
C LYS A 180 10.75 25.54 -5.16
N GLN A 181 11.89 24.86 -4.98
CA GLN A 181 13.23 25.37 -5.30
C GLN A 181 13.98 24.51 -6.33
N ARG A 182 13.31 23.53 -6.95
CA ARG A 182 13.88 22.59 -7.92
C ARG A 182 15.11 21.85 -7.38
N ASP A 183 15.11 21.58 -6.08
CA ASP A 183 16.17 20.87 -5.37
C ASP A 183 15.58 19.73 -4.55
N GLN A 184 15.90 18.50 -4.96
CA GLN A 184 15.40 17.28 -4.34
C GLN A 184 15.74 17.21 -2.84
N TYR A 185 16.92 17.68 -2.42
CA TYR A 185 17.34 17.58 -1.03
C TYR A 185 16.62 18.59 -0.15
N LEU A 186 16.26 19.75 -0.70
CA LEU A 186 15.41 20.70 0.01
C LEU A 186 13.99 20.16 0.16
N SER A 187 13.47 19.46 -0.85
CA SER A 187 12.21 18.71 -0.73
C SER A 187 12.28 17.63 0.35
N MET A 188 13.35 16.83 0.41
CA MET A 188 13.54 15.83 1.47
C MET A 188 13.61 16.47 2.88
N ARG A 189 14.28 17.62 3.03
CA ARG A 189 14.35 18.32 4.32
C ARG A 189 13.01 18.90 4.75
N LEU A 190 12.23 19.44 3.82
CA LEU A 190 10.87 19.89 4.12
C LEU A 190 9.97 18.69 4.46
N TYR A 191 10.11 17.58 3.73
CA TYR A 191 9.36 16.35 3.97
C TYR A 191 9.58 15.82 5.39
N GLU A 192 10.82 15.73 5.81
CA GLU A 192 11.17 15.37 7.18
C GLU A 192 10.59 16.33 8.22
N LEU A 193 10.66 17.64 7.97
CA LEU A 193 10.11 18.63 8.89
C LEU A 193 8.59 18.45 9.09
N LEU A 194 7.86 18.06 8.04
CA LEU A 194 6.43 17.76 8.14
C LEU A 194 6.17 16.57 9.07
N TYR A 195 6.93 15.48 8.97
CA TYR A 195 6.82 14.37 9.93
C TYR A 195 7.15 14.80 11.35
N ARG A 196 8.17 15.65 11.54
CA ARG A 196 8.53 16.15 12.88
C ARG A 196 7.45 17.04 13.48
N PHE A 197 6.76 17.85 12.67
CA PHE A 197 5.59 18.60 13.13
C PHE A 197 4.41 17.69 13.44
N LEU A 198 4.17 16.64 12.65
CA LEU A 198 3.12 15.67 12.94
C LEU A 198 3.42 14.86 14.21
N ASP A 199 4.66 14.39 14.38
CA ASP A 199 5.14 13.68 15.58
C ASP A 199 4.90 14.53 16.83
N ALA A 200 5.32 15.80 16.80
CA ALA A 200 5.11 16.72 17.89
C ALA A 200 3.60 16.92 18.16
N ALA A 201 2.79 17.16 17.14
CA ALA A 201 1.36 17.37 17.32
C ALA A 201 0.65 16.13 17.92
N LEU A 202 0.97 14.92 17.45
CA LEU A 202 0.37 13.69 17.98
C LEU A 202 0.77 13.38 19.43
N LYS A 203 1.96 13.78 19.86
CA LYS A 203 2.38 13.66 21.27
C LYS A 203 1.59 14.57 22.23
N HIS A 204 0.90 15.59 21.72
CA HIS A 204 0.05 16.47 22.53
C HIS A 204 -1.40 15.96 22.66
N PHE A 205 -1.78 14.94 21.89
CA PHE A 205 -3.09 14.33 22.00
C PHE A 205 -2.99 13.01 22.75
N ASP A 206 -3.80 12.84 23.77
CA ASP A 206 -4.03 11.52 24.37
C ASP A 206 -4.74 10.61 23.36
N ASP A 207 -4.43 9.31 23.37
CA ASP A 207 -5.21 8.34 22.58
C ASP A 207 -6.57 8.09 23.28
N PRO A 208 -7.71 8.47 22.67
CA PRO A 208 -9.02 8.23 23.26
C PRO A 208 -9.38 6.75 23.45
N LEU A 209 -8.62 5.82 22.83
CA LEU A 209 -8.84 4.38 22.96
C LEU A 209 -7.86 3.69 23.92
N SER A 210 -6.79 4.38 24.34
CA SER A 210 -5.72 3.79 25.16
C SER A 210 -5.26 4.79 26.24
N PRO A 211 -5.95 4.84 27.40
CA PRO A 211 -5.62 5.79 28.47
C PRO A 211 -4.15 5.71 28.90
N GLY A 212 -3.50 6.87 29.02
CA GLY A 212 -2.08 6.98 29.38
C GLY A 212 -1.10 6.84 28.21
N GLN A 213 -1.59 6.62 26.99
CA GLN A 213 -0.81 6.70 25.76
C GLN A 213 -1.18 7.95 24.96
N THR A 214 -0.24 8.42 24.15
CA THR A 214 -0.49 9.50 23.19
C THR A 214 -0.94 8.93 21.84
N MET A 215 -1.54 9.77 21.00
CA MET A 215 -1.84 9.41 19.62
C MET A 215 -0.60 8.98 18.82
N ARG A 216 0.61 9.44 19.20
CA ARG A 216 1.85 9.04 18.54
C ARG A 216 2.20 7.57 18.84
N ASP A 217 1.88 7.09 20.04
CA ASP A 217 2.15 5.70 20.44
C ASP A 217 1.25 4.71 19.68
N ALA A 218 0.03 5.16 19.31
CA ALA A 218 -0.95 4.36 18.57
C ALA A 218 -0.72 4.31 17.05
N LEU A 219 0.13 5.17 16.48
CA LEU A 219 0.24 5.37 15.03
C LEU A 219 1.68 5.22 14.53
N ARG A 220 1.84 4.40 13.48
CA ARG A 220 3.12 4.23 12.78
C ARG A 220 3.31 5.26 11.68
N PHE A 221 4.49 5.85 11.60
CA PHE A 221 4.87 6.71 10.47
C PHE A 221 5.51 5.87 9.38
N ILE A 222 4.82 5.72 8.25
CA ILE A 222 5.34 5.07 7.05
C ILE A 222 5.67 6.17 6.05
N ALA A 223 6.95 6.35 5.72
CA ALA A 223 7.37 7.43 4.83
C ALA A 223 7.82 6.93 3.45
N GLY A 224 7.57 7.76 2.45
CA GLY A 224 7.99 7.51 1.08
C GLY A 224 6.87 7.74 0.08
N ASP A 225 6.14 6.68 -0.24
CA ASP A 225 5.29 6.53 -1.43
C ASP A 225 6.10 6.76 -2.71
N LEU A 226 7.31 6.21 -2.76
CA LEU A 226 8.29 6.52 -3.80
C LEU A 226 8.04 5.78 -5.11
N VAL A 227 8.00 6.50 -6.23
CA VAL A 227 8.15 5.90 -7.57
C VAL A 227 9.61 5.54 -7.85
N GLU A 228 9.88 4.67 -8.82
CA GLU A 228 11.26 4.27 -9.15
C GLU A 228 12.12 5.46 -9.59
N ARG A 229 11.58 6.26 -10.49
CA ARG A 229 12.20 7.46 -11.05
C ARG A 229 11.13 8.52 -11.24
N GLY A 230 11.37 9.71 -10.70
CA GLY A 230 10.60 10.91 -11.02
C GLY A 230 11.53 12.11 -11.06
N ASN A 231 11.34 13.11 -10.19
CA ASN A 231 12.31 14.20 -10.03
C ASN A 231 13.65 13.72 -9.44
N SER A 232 13.66 12.54 -8.83
CA SER A 232 14.79 11.95 -8.12
C SER A 232 14.62 10.43 -7.99
N ALA A 233 15.73 9.72 -7.82
CA ALA A 233 15.74 8.26 -7.68
C ALA A 233 15.25 7.84 -6.29
N GLN A 234 14.47 6.77 -6.22
CA GLN A 234 14.03 6.17 -4.95
C GLN A 234 15.19 5.93 -3.98
N ASP A 235 16.30 5.36 -4.45
CA ASP A 235 17.41 4.96 -3.56
C ASP A 235 18.09 6.16 -2.89
N THR A 236 17.97 7.36 -3.47
CA THR A 236 18.41 8.62 -2.85
C THR A 236 17.49 8.97 -1.68
N TRP A 237 16.17 8.84 -1.87
CA TRP A 237 15.18 9.06 -0.81
C TRP A 237 15.31 8.03 0.32
N LEU A 238 15.40 6.74 0.03
CA LEU A 238 15.56 5.70 1.06
C LEU A 238 16.81 5.95 1.91
N ARG A 239 17.93 6.31 1.28
CA ARG A 239 19.16 6.73 1.99
C ARG A 239 18.92 7.94 2.89
N TYR A 240 18.21 8.95 2.40
CA TYR A 240 17.91 10.14 3.18
C TYR A 240 17.03 9.81 4.39
N LEU A 241 15.90 9.12 4.16
CA LEU A 241 14.94 8.72 5.19
C LEU A 241 15.61 7.87 6.28
N HIS A 242 16.38 6.84 5.90
CA HIS A 242 17.15 6.04 6.85
C HIS A 242 18.07 6.91 7.71
N ARG A 243 18.94 7.70 7.09
CA ARG A 243 19.96 8.46 7.82
C ARG A 243 19.40 9.57 8.70
N ASN A 244 18.28 10.18 8.31
CA ASN A 244 17.77 11.41 8.93
C ASN A 244 16.47 11.22 9.72
N MET A 245 15.77 10.10 9.56
CA MET A 245 14.45 9.87 10.16
C MET A 245 14.32 8.54 10.90
N GLU A 246 15.00 7.47 10.46
CA GLU A 246 14.99 6.17 11.18
C GLU A 246 16.09 6.09 12.23
N VAL A 247 17.34 6.42 11.87
CA VAL A 247 18.48 6.27 12.80
C VAL A 247 18.38 7.32 13.91
N PRO A 248 18.16 6.93 15.19
CA PRO A 248 18.06 7.88 16.29
C PRO A 248 19.43 8.47 16.62
N ARG A 249 19.47 9.74 16.99
CA ARG A 249 20.69 10.46 17.37
C ARG A 249 20.40 11.40 18.55
N PRO A 250 21.41 11.83 19.33
CA PRO A 250 21.20 12.83 20.38
C PRO A 250 20.47 14.06 19.82
N GLN A 251 19.39 14.46 20.50
CA GLN A 251 18.51 15.59 20.11
C GLN A 251 17.75 15.39 18.79
N PHE A 252 17.82 14.21 18.18
CA PHE A 252 17.16 13.89 16.92
C PHE A 252 16.64 12.44 16.97
N PRO A 253 15.55 12.20 17.73
CA PRO A 253 14.99 10.87 17.82
C PRO A 253 14.49 10.38 16.46
N SER A 254 14.42 9.06 16.32
CA SER A 254 13.70 8.44 15.22
C SER A 254 12.27 8.97 15.20
N VAL A 255 11.77 9.20 13.99
CA VAL A 255 10.36 9.52 13.74
C VAL A 255 9.74 8.54 12.75
N LEU A 256 10.49 7.53 12.29
CA LEU A 256 10.06 6.65 11.21
C LEU A 256 9.89 5.21 11.70
N ASP A 257 8.74 4.62 11.37
CA ASP A 257 8.37 3.26 11.74
C ASP A 257 8.25 2.32 10.52
N GLY A 258 8.36 2.85 9.30
CA GLY A 258 8.30 2.07 8.06
C GLY A 258 8.57 2.89 6.79
N TYR A 259 8.73 2.19 5.68
CA TYR A 259 9.04 2.77 4.37
C TYR A 259 8.00 2.37 3.34
N SER A 260 7.56 3.27 2.47
CA SER A 260 6.64 2.92 1.37
C SER A 260 7.17 3.28 -0.02
N ILE A 261 6.83 2.42 -0.99
CA ILE A 261 7.14 2.62 -2.41
C ILE A 261 5.94 2.29 -3.28
N HIS A 262 6.00 2.73 -4.54
CA HIS A 262 5.04 2.39 -5.59
C HIS A 262 5.68 1.53 -6.68
N VAL A 263 4.91 0.59 -7.24
CA VAL A 263 5.37 -0.27 -8.34
C VAL A 263 4.30 -0.45 -9.41
N TYR A 264 4.56 0.08 -10.60
CA TYR A 264 3.74 -0.17 -11.79
C TYR A 264 4.57 -0.77 -12.92
N TRP A 265 3.88 -1.50 -13.79
CA TRP A 265 4.48 -2.11 -14.96
C TRP A 265 3.50 -2.19 -16.12
N GLU A 266 4.05 -2.30 -17.31
CA GLU A 266 3.30 -2.57 -18.54
C GLU A 266 2.87 -4.04 -18.58
N PRO A 267 1.66 -4.37 -19.05
CA PRO A 267 1.21 -5.76 -19.11
C PRO A 267 1.96 -6.63 -20.11
N GLY A 268 2.59 -6.04 -21.13
CA GLY A 268 3.36 -6.77 -22.14
C GLY A 268 4.75 -7.19 -21.66
N GLY A 269 5.49 -7.90 -22.50
CA GLY A 269 6.89 -8.25 -22.23
C GLY A 269 7.87 -7.06 -22.33
N GLY A 270 9.15 -7.33 -22.09
CA GLY A 270 10.24 -6.35 -22.21
C GLY A 270 10.63 -5.68 -20.88
N ALA A 271 11.58 -4.74 -20.94
CA ALA A 271 12.22 -4.20 -19.73
C ALA A 271 11.30 -3.38 -18.81
N GLN A 272 10.25 -2.75 -19.35
CA GLN A 272 9.22 -2.03 -18.59
C GLN A 272 7.97 -2.89 -18.31
N GLY A 273 7.96 -4.10 -18.85
CA GLY A 273 6.83 -5.00 -18.85
C GLY A 273 6.92 -6.15 -17.85
N PHE A 274 5.89 -6.98 -17.83
CA PHE A 274 5.80 -8.17 -17.01
C PHE A 274 6.59 -9.36 -17.61
N PRO A 275 7.26 -10.20 -16.80
CA PRO A 275 7.51 -10.05 -15.36
C PRO A 275 8.80 -9.24 -15.03
N ALA A 276 9.57 -8.85 -16.05
CA ALA A 276 10.92 -8.33 -15.87
C ALA A 276 10.99 -7.04 -15.03
N LYS A 277 10.05 -6.10 -15.24
CA LYS A 277 9.98 -4.84 -14.50
C LYS A 277 9.71 -5.05 -13.00
N PRO A 278 8.61 -5.71 -12.57
CA PRO A 278 8.36 -5.90 -11.15
C PRO A 278 9.45 -6.72 -10.45
N GLU A 279 9.96 -7.79 -11.08
CA GLU A 279 11.04 -8.61 -10.50
C GLU A 279 12.33 -7.83 -10.29
N ARG A 280 12.79 -7.09 -11.30
CA ARG A 280 13.97 -6.23 -11.20
C ARG A 280 13.77 -5.15 -10.14
N ARG A 281 12.59 -4.51 -10.13
CA ARG A 281 12.25 -3.44 -9.20
C ARG A 281 12.35 -3.88 -7.74
N LEU A 282 11.76 -5.03 -7.42
CA LEU A 282 11.77 -5.58 -6.06
C LEU A 282 13.14 -6.14 -5.66
N SER A 283 13.88 -6.73 -6.61
CA SER A 283 15.25 -7.19 -6.36
C SER A 283 16.20 -6.02 -6.05
N ASN A 284 16.04 -4.90 -6.75
CA ASN A 284 16.78 -3.67 -6.47
C ASN A 284 16.40 -3.09 -5.11
N LEU A 285 15.11 -3.03 -4.79
CA LEU A 285 14.64 -2.59 -3.47
C LEU A 285 15.25 -3.41 -2.34
N GLN A 286 15.19 -4.74 -2.45
CA GLN A 286 15.78 -5.65 -1.47
C GLN A 286 17.29 -5.43 -1.30
N ARG A 287 18.02 -5.18 -2.40
CA ARG A 287 19.45 -4.85 -2.35
C ARG A 287 19.68 -3.56 -1.59
N THR A 288 18.96 -2.48 -1.94
CA THR A 288 19.05 -1.19 -1.25
C THR A 288 18.75 -1.33 0.24
N ALA A 289 17.67 -2.02 0.60
CA ALA A 289 17.28 -2.25 1.99
C ALA A 289 18.38 -2.96 2.79
N ARG A 290 18.97 -4.02 2.23
CA ARG A 290 20.08 -4.76 2.85
C ARG A 290 21.34 -3.91 2.97
N THR A 291 21.69 -3.12 1.95
CA THR A 291 22.86 -2.24 1.97
C THR A 291 22.73 -1.15 3.03
N LEU A 292 21.51 -0.65 3.26
CA LEU A 292 21.26 0.34 4.31
C LEU A 292 21.10 -0.28 5.69
N GLY A 293 20.84 -1.58 5.79
CA GLY A 293 20.54 -2.22 7.06
C GLY A 293 19.24 -1.71 7.67
N LEU A 294 18.20 -1.50 6.84
CA LEU A 294 16.89 -1.02 7.33
C LEU A 294 16.34 -1.97 8.39
N ALA A 295 15.96 -1.41 9.54
CA ALA A 295 15.35 -2.17 10.63
C ALA A 295 13.82 -2.11 10.55
N ALA A 296 13.28 -1.01 10.02
CA ALA A 296 11.85 -0.83 9.82
C ALA A 296 11.31 -1.56 8.56
N PRO A 297 10.03 -2.01 8.58
CA PRO A 297 9.40 -2.70 7.46
C PRO A 297 9.27 -1.84 6.20
N LEU A 298 9.26 -2.52 5.05
CA LEU A 298 8.98 -1.96 3.73
C LEU A 298 7.56 -2.31 3.28
N TYR A 299 6.87 -1.36 2.68
CA TYR A 299 5.52 -1.51 2.15
C TYR A 299 5.50 -1.14 0.66
N VAL A 300 4.66 -1.84 -0.09
CA VAL A 300 4.23 -1.37 -1.41
C VAL A 300 2.85 -0.76 -1.23
N ALA A 301 2.80 0.55 -1.00
CA ALA A 301 1.55 1.27 -0.69
C ALA A 301 0.72 1.60 -1.94
N GLU A 302 1.27 1.34 -3.12
CA GLU A 302 0.54 1.35 -4.37
C GLU A 302 1.22 0.45 -5.40
N TYR A 303 0.43 -0.39 -6.07
CA TYR A 303 0.89 -1.11 -7.25
C TYR A 303 -0.25 -1.41 -8.22
N GLY A 304 0.14 -1.70 -9.46
CA GLY A 304 -0.77 -2.23 -10.45
C GLY A 304 -0.22 -2.25 -11.87
N VAL A 305 -0.99 -2.91 -12.74
CA VAL A 305 -0.72 -3.01 -14.18
C VAL A 305 -1.26 -1.76 -14.87
N ARG A 306 -0.48 -1.12 -15.75
CA ARG A 306 -0.98 -0.01 -16.58
C ARG A 306 -0.33 0.06 -17.96
N ARG A 307 -1.05 0.66 -18.90
CA ARG A 307 -0.51 1.19 -20.15
C ARG A 307 -0.04 2.63 -19.93
N VAL A 308 1.22 2.92 -20.19
CA VAL A 308 1.79 4.27 -20.09
C VAL A 308 1.04 5.20 -21.04
N GLY A 309 0.55 6.32 -20.52
CA GLY A 309 -0.20 7.32 -21.28
C GLY A 309 -1.67 6.99 -21.54
N ALA A 310 -2.19 5.85 -21.05
CA ALA A 310 -3.59 5.52 -21.25
C ALA A 310 -4.54 6.54 -20.59
N ARG A 311 -5.65 6.81 -21.30
CA ARG A 311 -6.76 7.64 -20.83
C ARG A 311 -8.07 6.95 -21.25
N PRO A 312 -8.92 6.52 -20.30
CA PRO A 312 -8.68 6.49 -18.85
C PRO A 312 -7.56 5.53 -18.45
N GLU A 313 -6.88 5.83 -17.34
CA GLU A 313 -5.97 4.86 -16.67
C GLU A 313 -6.80 3.77 -15.98
N PRO A 314 -6.31 2.54 -15.81
CA PRO A 314 -4.99 2.03 -16.24
C PRO A 314 -4.89 1.68 -17.72
N GLY A 315 -6.01 1.68 -18.45
CA GLY A 315 -6.11 1.29 -19.86
C GLY A 315 -6.73 -0.10 -20.06
N ARG A 316 -6.51 -0.68 -21.25
CA ARG A 316 -7.14 -1.93 -21.70
C ARG A 316 -6.13 -2.97 -22.19
N LEU A 317 -6.55 -4.23 -22.15
CA LEU A 317 -5.92 -5.37 -22.81
C LEU A 317 -6.88 -5.90 -23.88
N GLY A 318 -6.57 -5.60 -25.14
CA GLY A 318 -7.53 -5.77 -26.23
C GLY A 318 -8.79 -4.95 -25.93
N ALA A 319 -9.95 -5.59 -25.95
CA ALA A 319 -11.23 -4.96 -25.64
C ALA A 319 -11.53 -4.82 -24.14
N VAL A 320 -10.83 -5.54 -23.27
CA VAL A 320 -11.16 -5.66 -21.83
C VAL A 320 -10.40 -4.63 -21.01
N ARG A 321 -11.03 -4.03 -19.99
CA ARG A 321 -10.32 -3.16 -19.03
C ARG A 321 -9.25 -3.96 -18.31
N ILE A 322 -8.10 -3.35 -17.99
CA ILE A 322 -7.01 -4.07 -17.33
C ILE A 322 -7.48 -4.77 -16.05
N GLU A 323 -8.28 -4.12 -15.20
CA GLU A 323 -8.75 -4.73 -13.93
C GLU A 323 -9.71 -5.91 -14.13
N GLU A 324 -10.34 -6.00 -15.30
CA GLU A 324 -11.28 -7.06 -15.68
C GLU A 324 -10.58 -8.24 -16.38
N ALA A 325 -9.32 -8.08 -16.80
CA ALA A 325 -8.61 -9.06 -17.59
C ALA A 325 -7.93 -10.14 -16.71
N PRO A 326 -8.19 -11.45 -16.94
CA PRO A 326 -7.51 -12.52 -16.20
C PRO A 326 -5.98 -12.44 -16.29
N LEU A 327 -5.42 -12.08 -17.46
CA LEU A 327 -3.98 -11.92 -17.59
C LEU A 327 -3.41 -10.85 -16.65
N ALA A 328 -4.07 -9.71 -16.49
CA ALA A 328 -3.62 -8.67 -15.56
C ALA A 328 -3.79 -9.10 -14.09
N ALA A 329 -4.86 -9.82 -13.76
CA ALA A 329 -5.05 -10.40 -12.43
C ALA A 329 -3.94 -11.41 -12.10
N PHE A 330 -3.55 -12.27 -13.05
CA PHE A 330 -2.41 -13.17 -12.88
C PHE A 330 -1.12 -12.39 -12.52
N GLN A 331 -0.88 -11.26 -13.19
CA GLN A 331 0.30 -10.42 -12.90
C GLN A 331 0.27 -9.84 -11.49
N HIS A 332 -0.91 -9.47 -10.96
CA HIS A 332 -1.05 -9.07 -9.55
C HIS A 332 -0.74 -10.24 -8.61
N GLY A 333 -1.23 -11.45 -8.89
CA GLY A 333 -0.88 -12.64 -8.12
C GLY A 333 0.62 -12.93 -8.11
N TRP A 334 1.28 -12.81 -9.27
CA TRP A 334 2.74 -12.93 -9.37
C TRP A 334 3.46 -11.87 -8.54
N PHE A 335 3.03 -10.62 -8.62
CA PHE A 335 3.59 -9.52 -7.84
C PHE A 335 3.44 -9.78 -6.32
N ASN A 336 2.25 -10.18 -5.87
CA ASN A 336 1.97 -10.52 -4.47
C ASN A 336 2.90 -11.64 -3.97
N ALA A 337 3.11 -12.67 -4.78
CA ALA A 337 3.98 -13.79 -4.45
C ALA A 337 5.46 -13.41 -4.33
N ILE A 338 5.96 -12.48 -5.15
CA ILE A 338 7.39 -12.10 -5.14
C ILE A 338 7.69 -10.94 -4.18
N ALA A 339 6.79 -9.98 -3.99
CA ALA A 339 7.07 -8.77 -3.21
C ALA A 339 7.31 -9.09 -1.72
N THR A 340 6.48 -9.96 -1.16
CA THR A 340 6.61 -10.46 0.21
C THR A 340 7.94 -11.17 0.45
N GLN A 341 8.35 -12.03 -0.49
CA GLN A 341 9.64 -12.74 -0.46
C GLN A 341 10.85 -11.80 -0.63
N ARG A 342 10.61 -10.57 -1.08
CA ARG A 342 11.63 -9.52 -1.20
C ARG A 342 11.68 -8.60 0.01
N GLY A 343 10.88 -8.87 1.05
CA GLY A 343 10.90 -8.17 2.34
C GLY A 343 9.81 -7.13 2.52
N CYS A 344 8.81 -7.09 1.62
CA CYS A 344 7.67 -6.20 1.79
C CYS A 344 6.66 -6.78 2.80
N ALA A 345 6.36 -6.05 3.87
CA ALA A 345 5.46 -6.45 4.95
C ALA A 345 3.97 -6.27 4.58
N GLY A 346 3.62 -5.26 3.77
CA GLY A 346 2.24 -5.02 3.34
C GLY A 346 2.17 -4.51 1.90
N LEU A 347 1.13 -4.93 1.19
CA LEU A 347 0.89 -4.58 -0.22
C LEU A 347 -0.51 -3.99 -0.38
N SER A 348 -0.60 -2.76 -0.90
CA SER A 348 -1.86 -2.09 -1.21
C SER A 348 -1.99 -1.85 -2.71
N LYS A 349 -2.91 -2.57 -3.36
CA LYS A 349 -3.27 -2.35 -4.78
C LYS A 349 -3.95 -0.99 -4.94
N TRP A 350 -3.79 -0.34 -6.09
CA TRP A 350 -4.16 1.08 -6.21
C TRP A 350 -5.61 1.42 -5.84
N VAL A 351 -6.66 0.81 -6.41
CA VAL A 351 -8.05 1.12 -6.02
C VAL A 351 -8.84 -0.17 -5.76
N LEU A 352 -9.59 -0.20 -4.66
CA LEU A 352 -10.43 -1.33 -4.27
C LEU A 352 -11.71 -1.41 -5.14
N TYR A 353 -12.49 -0.33 -5.16
CA TYR A 353 -13.77 -0.26 -5.86
C TYR A 353 -13.87 0.97 -6.78
N ARG A 354 -14.57 0.79 -7.90
CA ARG A 354 -14.91 1.86 -8.84
C ARG A 354 -16.11 2.67 -8.34
N THR A 355 -16.31 3.81 -8.97
CA THR A 355 -17.46 4.69 -8.78
C THR A 355 -18.24 4.82 -10.09
N ASP A 356 -19.53 5.13 -10.04
CA ASP A 356 -20.37 5.26 -11.25
C ASP A 356 -19.93 6.44 -12.13
N ARG A 357 -19.45 7.52 -11.52
CA ARG A 357 -18.81 8.62 -12.22
C ARG A 357 -17.33 8.34 -12.42
N SER A 358 -16.83 8.79 -13.56
CA SER A 358 -15.39 8.87 -13.78
C SER A 358 -14.76 9.74 -12.70
N ALA A 359 -13.83 9.16 -11.95
CA ALA A 359 -13.05 9.84 -10.94
C ALA A 359 -11.64 10.14 -11.49
N GLY A 360 -10.99 11.18 -10.96
CA GLY A 360 -9.60 11.50 -11.31
C GLY A 360 -8.59 10.37 -11.02
N PHE A 361 -8.99 9.34 -10.28
CA PHE A 361 -8.19 8.16 -9.99
C PHE A 361 -8.24 7.09 -11.09
N GLY A 362 -9.07 7.22 -12.12
CA GLY A 362 -9.19 6.25 -13.22
C GLY A 362 -10.07 5.03 -12.91
N GLU A 363 -9.95 3.97 -13.71
CA GLU A 363 -10.74 2.74 -13.69
C GLU A 363 -10.03 1.57 -12.97
N TRP A 364 -9.23 1.87 -11.94
CA TRP A 364 -8.37 0.90 -11.27
C TRP A 364 -9.07 -0.01 -10.26
N GLY A 365 -10.40 0.06 -10.06
CA GLY A 365 -11.06 -0.75 -9.03
C GLY A 365 -11.18 -2.22 -9.43
N MET A 366 -10.87 -3.13 -8.51
CA MET A 366 -11.08 -4.58 -8.68
C MET A 366 -12.51 -5.04 -8.34
N ILE A 367 -13.30 -4.16 -7.73
CA ILE A 367 -14.75 -4.25 -7.57
C ILE A 367 -15.37 -3.18 -8.48
N GLY A 368 -16.38 -3.57 -9.26
CA GLY A 368 -17.09 -2.63 -10.13
C GLY A 368 -17.94 -1.59 -9.39
N PRO A 369 -18.53 -0.63 -10.10
CA PRO A 369 -19.22 0.49 -9.48
C PRO A 369 -20.64 0.13 -8.98
N PRO A 370 -21.27 0.97 -8.15
CA PRO A 370 -22.57 0.69 -7.56
C PRO A 370 -23.70 0.44 -8.57
N GLY A 371 -23.73 1.15 -9.70
CA GLY A 371 -24.73 0.98 -10.76
C GLY A 371 -24.63 -0.38 -11.48
N ALA A 372 -23.49 -1.06 -11.37
CA ALA A 372 -23.29 -2.41 -11.88
C ALA A 372 -23.46 -3.50 -10.81
N GLN A 373 -23.87 -3.14 -9.58
CA GLN A 373 -23.99 -4.06 -8.44
C GLN A 373 -22.66 -4.70 -8.01
N PHE A 374 -21.58 -3.91 -7.99
CA PHE A 374 -20.27 -4.31 -7.45
C PHE A 374 -19.72 -5.65 -8.02
N PRO A 375 -19.67 -5.83 -9.35
CA PRO A 375 -19.16 -7.07 -9.93
C PRO A 375 -17.72 -7.29 -9.49
N ARG A 376 -17.41 -8.53 -9.09
CA ARG A 376 -16.08 -8.95 -8.64
C ARG A 376 -15.24 -9.33 -9.85
N PHE A 377 -14.14 -8.63 -10.09
CA PHE A 377 -13.27 -8.89 -11.25
C PHE A 377 -12.23 -9.97 -10.95
N PRO A 378 -11.54 -10.52 -11.96
CA PRO A 378 -10.45 -11.49 -11.75
C PRO A 378 -9.40 -11.00 -10.73
N THR A 379 -9.07 -9.70 -10.71
CA THR A 379 -8.13 -9.12 -9.73
C THR A 379 -8.64 -9.22 -8.28
N TYR A 380 -9.96 -9.09 -8.06
CA TYR A 380 -10.56 -9.33 -6.74
C TYR A 380 -10.35 -10.78 -6.31
N ARG A 381 -10.62 -11.73 -7.21
CA ARG A 381 -10.57 -13.17 -6.89
C ARG A 381 -9.16 -13.66 -6.61
N VAL A 382 -8.16 -13.21 -7.37
CA VAL A 382 -6.77 -13.53 -7.07
C VAL A 382 -6.32 -12.86 -5.77
N THR A 383 -6.75 -11.63 -5.47
CA THR A 383 -6.41 -10.99 -4.19
C THR A 383 -7.03 -11.75 -3.02
N ARG A 384 -8.30 -12.17 -3.14
CA ARG A 384 -8.99 -13.02 -2.17
C ARG A 384 -8.27 -14.35 -1.93
N LEU A 385 -7.71 -14.97 -2.97
CA LEU A 385 -6.87 -16.17 -2.79
C LEU A 385 -5.72 -15.87 -1.83
N PHE A 386 -4.98 -14.79 -2.05
CA PHE A 386 -3.81 -14.44 -1.22
C PHE A 386 -4.20 -14.09 0.22
N THR A 387 -5.25 -13.30 0.45
CA THR A 387 -5.68 -12.94 1.81
C THR A 387 -6.13 -14.17 2.61
N HIS A 388 -6.68 -15.18 1.95
CA HIS A 388 -7.19 -16.38 2.60
C HIS A 388 -6.16 -17.51 2.71
N VAL A 389 -5.17 -17.61 1.82
CA VAL A 389 -4.12 -18.63 1.95
C VAL A 389 -2.91 -18.13 2.73
N VAL A 390 -2.74 -16.82 2.89
CA VAL A 390 -1.65 -16.22 3.67
C VAL A 390 -2.23 -15.22 4.66
N PRO A 391 -2.59 -15.67 5.88
CA PRO A 391 -3.08 -14.80 6.93
C PRO A 391 -2.12 -13.66 7.27
N ARG A 392 -2.68 -12.59 7.82
CA ARG A 392 -1.91 -11.55 8.51
C ARG A 392 -1.08 -12.17 9.64
N GLY A 393 0.10 -11.60 9.87
CA GLY A 393 1.10 -12.09 10.83
C GLY A 393 2.03 -13.17 10.28
N TRP A 394 1.71 -13.82 9.15
CA TRP A 394 2.57 -14.88 8.60
C TRP A 394 3.88 -14.35 8.04
N LEU A 395 4.87 -15.24 7.94
CA LEU A 395 6.20 -14.92 7.43
C LEU A 395 6.38 -15.46 6.02
N ALA A 396 6.98 -14.63 5.14
CA ALA A 396 7.52 -15.11 3.89
C ALA A 396 8.70 -16.06 4.18
N ASP A 397 8.66 -17.30 3.68
CA ASP A 397 9.63 -18.35 4.01
C ASP A 397 10.52 -18.76 2.83
N GLY A 398 10.12 -18.54 1.58
CA GLY A 398 10.98 -18.81 0.43
C GLY A 398 10.35 -18.55 -0.93
N LEU A 399 11.21 -18.37 -1.95
CA LEU A 399 10.82 -18.22 -3.35
C LEU A 399 11.69 -19.13 -4.22
N SER A 400 11.06 -20.04 -4.95
CA SER A 400 11.74 -20.98 -5.84
C SER A 400 11.28 -20.81 -7.29
N ARG A 401 12.21 -20.86 -8.24
CA ARG A 401 11.89 -21.03 -9.67
C ARG A 401 11.78 -22.52 -9.97
N VAL A 402 10.55 -23.02 -9.92
CA VAL A 402 10.23 -24.44 -10.17
C VAL A 402 10.21 -24.79 -11.66
N ALA A 403 10.16 -23.78 -12.55
CA ALA A 403 10.47 -23.90 -13.97
C ALA A 403 10.79 -22.53 -14.59
N SER A 404 11.20 -22.48 -15.86
CA SER A 404 11.55 -21.23 -16.58
C SER A 404 10.50 -20.11 -16.49
N ASN A 405 9.21 -20.47 -16.48
CA ASN A 405 8.07 -19.54 -16.36
C ASN A 405 7.16 -19.89 -15.17
N ALA A 406 7.68 -20.58 -14.16
CA ALA A 406 6.88 -20.93 -12.99
C ALA A 406 7.66 -20.68 -11.69
N ILE A 407 6.96 -20.15 -10.70
CA ILE A 407 7.50 -19.90 -9.36
C ILE A 407 6.65 -20.58 -8.30
N ALA A 408 7.25 -20.87 -7.15
CA ALA A 408 6.58 -21.25 -5.93
C ALA A 408 6.99 -20.29 -4.80
N SER A 409 6.02 -19.72 -4.10
CA SER A 409 6.21 -18.81 -2.96
C SER A 409 5.66 -19.45 -1.69
N ARG A 410 6.51 -19.59 -0.67
CA ARG A 410 6.19 -20.26 0.60
C ARG A 410 5.98 -19.25 1.71
N PHE A 411 4.99 -19.52 2.54
CA PHE A 411 4.65 -18.76 3.73
C PHE A 411 4.44 -19.70 4.90
N VAL A 412 4.78 -19.25 6.10
CA VAL A 412 4.61 -20.02 7.34
C VAL A 412 4.00 -19.16 8.43
N ALA A 413 3.23 -19.78 9.32
CA ALA A 413 2.83 -19.15 10.56
C ALA A 413 4.05 -18.76 11.41
N PRO A 414 3.97 -17.75 12.29
CA PRO A 414 5.09 -17.33 13.14
C PRO A 414 5.71 -18.46 13.98
N ASP A 415 4.86 -19.35 14.50
CA ASP A 415 5.23 -20.55 15.25
C ASP A 415 5.57 -21.76 14.35
N ARG A 416 5.48 -21.58 13.03
CA ARG A 416 5.64 -22.60 12.00
C ARG A 416 4.66 -23.77 12.12
N SER A 417 3.54 -23.61 12.82
CA SER A 417 2.49 -24.66 12.96
C SER A 417 1.72 -24.88 11.67
N ASP A 418 1.62 -23.88 10.82
CA ASP A 418 0.99 -23.94 9.49
C ASP A 418 1.88 -23.39 8.38
N GLU A 419 1.59 -23.80 7.14
CA GLU A 419 2.25 -23.29 5.95
C GLU A 419 1.32 -23.23 4.73
N SER A 420 1.72 -22.37 3.79
CA SER A 420 1.11 -22.25 2.47
C SER A 420 2.18 -22.15 1.40
N VAL A 421 1.95 -22.84 0.27
CA VAL A 421 2.79 -22.75 -0.92
C VAL A 421 1.92 -22.37 -2.11
N ILE A 422 2.28 -21.26 -2.76
CA ILE A 422 1.56 -20.73 -3.92
C ILE A 422 2.42 -20.94 -5.16
N ALA A 423 1.99 -21.82 -6.06
CA ALA A 423 2.61 -22.08 -7.35
C ALA A 423 1.92 -21.27 -8.46
N LEU A 424 2.70 -20.53 -9.25
CA LEU A 424 2.20 -19.68 -10.33
C LEU A 424 2.86 -20.05 -11.65
N ASN A 425 2.09 -20.13 -12.73
CA ASN A 425 2.55 -20.49 -14.06
C ASN A 425 2.30 -19.36 -15.06
N ASN A 426 3.37 -18.68 -15.49
CA ASN A 426 3.32 -17.61 -16.49
C ASN A 426 3.38 -18.11 -17.94
N ALA A 427 3.15 -19.41 -18.19
CA ALA A 427 3.01 -19.92 -19.54
C ALA A 427 1.55 -19.84 -20.01
N ALA A 428 1.36 -19.71 -21.33
CA ALA A 428 0.06 -19.76 -21.99
C ALA A 428 -0.59 -21.16 -22.03
N ARG A 429 0.04 -22.16 -21.41
CA ARG A 429 -0.47 -23.53 -21.29
C ARG A 429 -0.30 -24.03 -19.87
N ALA A 430 -1.19 -24.93 -19.45
CA ALA A 430 -1.06 -25.63 -18.18
C ALA A 430 0.26 -26.40 -18.10
N ARG A 431 0.77 -26.60 -16.88
CA ARG A 431 2.06 -27.24 -16.64
C ARG A 431 2.03 -28.06 -15.36
N GLN A 432 2.61 -29.26 -15.42
CA GLN A 432 2.94 -30.03 -14.22
C GLN A 432 4.18 -29.43 -13.55
N VAL A 433 4.07 -29.18 -12.25
CA VAL A 433 5.10 -28.60 -11.40
C VAL A 433 5.30 -29.51 -10.20
N LYS A 434 6.54 -29.96 -10.00
CA LYS A 434 6.94 -30.63 -8.75
C LYS A 434 7.27 -29.55 -7.73
N LEU A 435 6.54 -29.55 -6.62
CA LEU A 435 6.79 -28.73 -5.45
C LEU A 435 7.59 -29.57 -4.46
N GLU A 436 8.67 -29.02 -3.92
CA GLU A 436 9.56 -29.66 -2.97
C GLU A 436 9.68 -28.81 -1.70
N GLY A 437 10.08 -29.44 -0.60
CA GLY A 437 10.22 -28.78 0.71
C GLY A 437 8.89 -28.56 1.43
N LEU A 438 7.81 -29.20 0.99
CA LEU A 438 6.57 -29.34 1.74
C LEU A 438 6.85 -30.15 3.01
N ARG A 439 5.93 -30.10 3.98
CA ARG A 439 5.94 -31.04 5.11
C ARG A 439 5.72 -32.45 4.58
N GLU A 440 6.44 -33.41 5.14
CA GLU A 440 6.37 -34.81 4.73
C GLU A 440 5.01 -35.42 5.10
N ASN A 441 4.44 -36.25 4.20
CA ASN A 441 3.21 -37.00 4.44
C ASN A 441 2.01 -36.14 4.90
N GLN A 442 1.99 -34.86 4.54
CA GLN A 442 1.00 -33.88 4.99
C GLN A 442 -0.12 -33.73 3.96
N ASP A 443 -1.36 -33.69 4.43
CA ASP A 443 -2.52 -33.32 3.62
C ASP A 443 -2.64 -31.80 3.51
N TYR A 444 -2.85 -31.30 2.29
CA TYR A 444 -3.02 -29.90 1.97
C TYR A 444 -4.41 -29.64 1.39
N PHE A 445 -5.04 -28.55 1.84
CA PHE A 445 -6.13 -27.91 1.11
C PHE A 445 -5.58 -27.31 -0.18
N VAL A 446 -6.27 -27.55 -1.28
CA VAL A 446 -5.84 -27.07 -2.60
C VAL A 446 -6.88 -26.13 -3.18
N VAL A 447 -6.45 -24.93 -3.55
CA VAL A 447 -7.29 -23.94 -4.23
C VAL A 447 -6.61 -23.53 -5.53
N ALA A 448 -7.36 -23.57 -6.62
CA ALA A 448 -6.92 -23.12 -7.92
C ALA A 448 -7.56 -21.78 -8.28
N TRP A 449 -6.81 -20.97 -9.01
CA TRP A 449 -7.31 -19.77 -9.65
C TRP A 449 -7.04 -19.84 -11.17
N ASN A 450 -8.05 -19.44 -11.96
CA ASN A 450 -8.01 -19.38 -13.42
C ASN A 450 -7.92 -20.74 -14.13
N ARG A 451 -8.53 -21.80 -13.56
CA ARG A 451 -8.67 -23.10 -14.27
C ARG A 451 -9.56 -23.00 -15.49
N ASP A 452 -10.55 -22.12 -15.44
CA ASP A 452 -11.56 -21.87 -16.47
C ASP A 452 -11.12 -20.84 -17.51
N GLY A 453 -9.95 -20.20 -17.33
CA GLY A 453 -9.50 -19.09 -18.18
C GLY A 453 -10.21 -17.76 -17.92
N HIS A 454 -11.14 -17.69 -16.96
CA HIS A 454 -11.92 -16.50 -16.62
C HIS A 454 -11.55 -15.92 -15.24
N GLY A 455 -10.50 -16.44 -14.61
CA GLY A 455 -10.00 -15.96 -13.33
C GLY A 455 -10.89 -16.32 -12.14
N SER A 456 -11.63 -17.44 -12.20
CA SER A 456 -12.43 -17.95 -11.08
C SER A 456 -11.58 -18.72 -10.06
N LEU A 457 -12.09 -18.82 -8.82
CA LEU A 457 -11.53 -19.68 -7.77
C LEU A 457 -12.24 -21.04 -7.79
N ALA A 458 -11.50 -22.10 -7.53
CA ALA A 458 -12.05 -23.44 -7.37
C ALA A 458 -11.28 -24.22 -6.30
N SER A 459 -11.99 -24.74 -5.30
CA SER A 459 -11.45 -25.73 -4.36
C SER A 459 -11.29 -27.07 -5.06
N LEU A 460 -10.15 -27.72 -4.86
CA LEU A 460 -9.81 -29.01 -5.44
C LEU A 460 -9.76 -30.09 -4.35
N PRO A 461 -9.80 -31.38 -4.73
CA PRO A 461 -9.51 -32.45 -3.79
C PRO A 461 -8.18 -32.20 -3.05
N PRO A 462 -8.09 -32.55 -1.75
CA PRO A 462 -6.85 -32.44 -1.01
C PRO A 462 -5.69 -33.18 -1.68
N LEU A 463 -4.48 -32.66 -1.48
CA LEU A 463 -3.26 -33.26 -2.00
C LEU A 463 -2.37 -33.65 -0.82
N LYS A 464 -1.88 -34.90 -0.84
CA LYS A 464 -0.90 -35.37 0.12
C LYS A 464 0.51 -35.26 -0.45
N SER A 465 1.43 -34.67 0.32
CA SER A 465 2.85 -34.74 0.00
C SER A 465 3.42 -36.14 0.28
N ASP A 466 4.47 -36.52 -0.44
CA ASP A 466 5.17 -37.78 -0.21
C ASP A 466 6.11 -37.73 1.01
N ALA A 467 6.77 -38.85 1.28
CA ALA A 467 7.74 -39.00 2.37
C ALA A 467 9.02 -38.15 2.20
N THR A 468 9.21 -37.51 1.04
CA THR A 468 10.32 -36.58 0.78
C THR A 468 9.88 -35.11 0.89
N GLY A 469 8.62 -34.87 1.27
CA GLY A 469 8.07 -33.52 1.31
C GLY A 469 7.87 -32.94 -0.10
N ALA A 470 7.52 -33.77 -1.07
CA ALA A 470 7.24 -33.35 -2.43
C ALA A 470 5.82 -33.68 -2.89
N ALA A 471 5.30 -32.89 -3.83
CA ALA A 471 4.04 -33.18 -4.49
C ALA A 471 4.04 -32.60 -5.91
N THR A 472 3.35 -33.25 -6.85
CA THR A 472 3.21 -32.74 -8.23
C THR A 472 1.82 -32.17 -8.43
N VAL A 473 1.75 -30.95 -8.98
CA VAL A 473 0.49 -30.25 -9.25
C VAL A 473 0.43 -29.75 -10.70
N SER A 474 -0.76 -29.77 -11.27
CA SER A 474 -1.04 -29.15 -12.58
C SER A 474 -1.46 -27.69 -12.38
N VAL A 475 -0.57 -26.76 -12.70
CA VAL A 475 -0.84 -25.32 -12.60
C VAL A 475 -1.41 -24.81 -13.93
N PRO A 476 -2.59 -24.16 -13.97
CA PRO A 476 -3.23 -23.70 -15.20
C PRO A 476 -2.39 -22.68 -15.99
N ALA A 477 -2.76 -22.44 -17.25
CA ALA A 477 -2.18 -21.37 -18.07
C ALA A 477 -2.45 -20.01 -17.41
N HIS A 478 -1.41 -19.20 -17.22
CA HIS A 478 -1.51 -17.94 -16.46
C HIS A 478 -2.34 -18.10 -15.19
N GLY A 479 -2.10 -19.19 -14.45
CA GLY A 479 -2.92 -19.62 -13.33
C GLY A 479 -2.12 -19.80 -12.04
N VAL A 480 -2.86 -20.07 -10.97
CA VAL A 480 -2.31 -20.25 -9.62
C VAL A 480 -2.87 -21.53 -8.99
N ILE A 481 -2.02 -22.26 -8.28
CA ILE A 481 -2.41 -23.33 -7.37
C ILE A 481 -1.82 -22.98 -5.99
N ALA A 482 -2.67 -22.90 -4.98
CA ALA A 482 -2.26 -22.71 -3.60
C ALA A 482 -2.52 -23.99 -2.80
N LEU A 483 -1.49 -24.43 -2.07
CA LEU A 483 -1.54 -25.50 -1.08
C LEU A 483 -1.48 -24.84 0.29
N SER A 484 -2.30 -25.28 1.23
CA SER A 484 -2.34 -24.75 2.60
C SER A 484 -2.63 -25.86 3.58
N THR A 485 -1.92 -25.92 4.72
CA THR A 485 -2.22 -26.86 5.81
C THR A 485 -3.47 -26.46 6.57
N ARG A 486 -3.80 -25.17 6.58
CA ARG A 486 -5.05 -24.64 7.12
C ARG A 486 -6.15 -24.57 6.05
N ASN A 487 -7.40 -24.71 6.46
CA ASN A 487 -8.54 -24.47 5.57
C ASN A 487 -8.64 -22.98 5.22
N PRO A 488 -8.55 -22.59 3.93
CA PRO A 488 -8.61 -21.18 3.53
C PRO A 488 -10.04 -20.61 3.50
N ALA A 489 -11.10 -21.42 3.67
CA ALA A 489 -12.50 -20.99 3.64
C ALA A 489 -12.89 -20.20 2.36
N LEU A 490 -12.48 -20.71 1.18
CA LEU A 490 -12.62 -20.03 -0.12
C LEU A 490 -13.78 -20.51 -0.97
#